data_AF-A0A820C265-F1
#
_entry.id   AF-A0A820C265-F1
#
_cell.length_a   1.000
_cell.length_b   1.000
_cell.length_c   1.000
_cell.angle_alpha   90.00
_cell.angle_beta   90.00
_cell.angle_gamma   90.00
#
_symmetry.space_group_name_H-M   'P 1'
#
loop_
_entity.id
_entity.type
_entity.pdbx_description
1 polymer ?
#
loop_
_entity_poly.entity_id
_entity_poly.type
_entity_poly.pdbx_seq_one_letter_code
_entity_poly.pdbx_strand_id
1 'polypeptide(L)'
;LDDINFRNTSNSQHSLEDEGIDDSSTLSNSQNDEVTIKFAIKEIRDLPKSDAEYVMCRYTFINPKLDQTILSQKSFKNNDNEQQSYIFSFNHENEYTFPITDNFLSTCFESVVSIEIWYQYNTKLQSIDIKENNEINQRNILIQEISQYWKDVKRHVKFSVEIHELDSLGQWKPVEVDVHEKIISGGIYRLKQGQSKRLVVQLRIIPRSDPMPLVFHEIRSVEIGSISTRKIHAPYQLDSYQDEDLQNLRSIWLNYIEKRKIYLESQINILNQQTNKTPIDIHRESILLEELIHLTEERNIALFPPPSSGIPGKLFKLNFSF
;
A
#
# COMPACT_ATOMS: atom_id res chain seq x y z
N LEU A 1 19.44 -9.11 29.91
CA LEU A 1 20.71 -8.58 29.39
C LEU A 1 21.08 -7.45 30.32
N ASP A 2 21.70 -7.77 31.44
CA ASP A 2 22.28 -6.81 32.36
C ASP A 2 23.57 -7.44 32.91
N ASP A 3 24.60 -6.62 33.08
CA ASP A 3 25.92 -6.89 33.66
C ASP A 3 27.01 -7.47 32.74
N ILE A 4 27.70 -6.57 32.03
CA ILE A 4 29.10 -6.76 31.63
C ILE A 4 29.96 -5.92 32.57
N ASN A 5 30.53 -6.55 33.59
CA ASN A 5 31.48 -5.93 34.52
C ASN A 5 32.92 -6.09 33.98
N PHE A 6 33.54 -4.98 33.54
CA PHE A 6 34.99 -4.94 33.31
C PHE A 6 35.71 -4.63 34.64
N ARG A 7 36.49 -5.59 35.15
CA ARG A 7 37.46 -5.34 36.22
C ARG A 7 38.86 -5.27 35.61
N ASN A 8 39.42 -4.05 35.53
CA ASN A 8 40.85 -3.85 35.31
C ASN A 8 41.57 -3.84 36.66
N THR A 9 42.53 -4.74 36.84
CA THR A 9 43.46 -4.72 37.97
C THR A 9 44.86 -4.38 37.46
N SER A 10 45.34 -3.18 37.77
CA SER A 10 46.77 -2.86 37.69
C SER A 10 47.10 -1.78 38.71
N ASN A 11 47.70 -2.21 39.83
CA ASN A 11 48.37 -1.35 40.79
C ASN A 11 49.79 -1.88 40.96
N SER A 12 50.78 -1.14 40.48
CA SER A 12 52.14 -1.18 41.03
C SER A 12 52.88 0.11 40.68
N GLN A 13 53.14 0.92 41.70
CA GLN A 13 54.12 2.00 41.68
C GLN A 13 55.51 1.41 41.92
N HIS A 14 56.51 1.74 41.10
CA HIS A 14 57.86 2.06 41.58
C HIS A 14 58.69 2.83 40.54
N SER A 15 59.65 3.55 41.10
CA SER A 15 60.47 4.68 40.66
C SER A 15 61.74 4.37 39.84
N LEU A 16 62.06 5.31 38.93
CA LEU A 16 63.34 5.82 38.38
C LEU A 16 64.67 5.10 38.69
N GLU A 17 65.46 4.78 37.65
CA GLU A 17 66.85 5.25 37.38
C GLU A 17 67.42 4.67 36.05
N ASP A 18 68.59 5.16 35.63
CA ASP A 18 69.06 5.45 34.26
C ASP A 18 70.09 4.45 33.66
N GLU A 19 70.32 4.59 32.34
CA GLU A 19 71.44 4.14 31.47
C GLU A 19 71.63 2.68 30.96
N GLY A 20 71.77 2.55 29.61
CA GLY A 20 72.93 1.89 28.98
C GLY A 20 72.81 0.52 28.26
N ILE A 21 72.60 0.57 26.92
CA ILE A 21 73.20 -0.22 25.81
C ILE A 21 73.12 -1.78 25.76
N ASP A 22 72.55 -2.25 24.64
CA ASP A 22 72.71 -3.49 23.83
C ASP A 22 72.94 -4.86 24.50
N ASP A 23 71.99 -5.79 24.33
CA ASP A 23 72.19 -6.94 23.43
C ASP A 23 70.94 -7.86 23.32
N SER A 24 70.89 -8.53 22.17
CA SER A 24 69.80 -9.31 21.61
C SER A 24 69.16 -10.44 22.46
N SER A 25 67.86 -10.63 22.22
CA SER A 25 67.07 -11.88 22.37
C SER A 25 66.70 -12.35 23.78
N THR A 26 65.57 -11.85 24.29
CA THR A 26 64.65 -12.68 25.09
C THR A 26 63.20 -12.40 24.72
N LEU A 27 62.62 -13.40 24.08
CA LEU A 27 61.20 -13.73 23.94
C LEU A 27 60.19 -12.61 24.24
N SER A 28 59.57 -12.13 23.16
CA SER A 28 58.25 -11.50 23.19
C SER A 28 57.30 -12.37 24.02
N ASN A 29 57.05 -11.97 25.26
CA ASN A 29 55.82 -12.27 25.97
C ASN A 29 54.68 -11.54 25.22
N SER A 30 54.32 -12.04 24.04
CA SER A 30 52.99 -11.82 23.50
C SER A 30 52.08 -12.68 24.37
N GLN A 31 51.58 -12.08 25.45
CA GLN A 31 50.39 -12.61 26.08
C GLN A 31 49.35 -12.72 24.97
N ASN A 32 48.97 -13.95 24.63
CA ASN A 32 47.80 -14.18 23.80
C ASN A 32 46.63 -13.70 24.64
N ASP A 33 46.28 -12.43 24.49
CA ASP A 33 45.12 -11.87 25.15
C ASP A 33 43.89 -12.58 24.55
N GLU A 34 43.42 -13.61 25.24
CA GLU A 34 42.22 -14.36 24.90
C GLU A 34 41.08 -13.91 25.80
N VAL A 35 39.91 -13.69 25.21
CA VAL A 35 38.68 -13.34 25.95
C VAL A 35 37.78 -14.55 25.96
N THR A 36 37.38 -14.95 27.16
CA THR A 36 36.36 -15.98 27.36
C THR A 36 35.01 -15.32 27.64
N ILE A 37 34.02 -15.61 26.80
CA ILE A 37 32.66 -15.11 26.92
C ILE A 37 31.74 -16.26 27.32
N LYS A 38 31.03 -16.08 28.42
CA LYS A 38 29.99 -17.01 28.86
C LYS A 38 28.63 -16.53 28.36
N PHE A 39 27.96 -17.37 27.56
CA PHE A 39 26.60 -17.11 27.06
C PHE A 39 25.61 -18.06 27.72
N ALA A 40 24.59 -17.49 28.36
CA ALA A 40 23.59 -18.24 29.09
C ALA A 40 22.16 -17.81 28.72
N ILE A 41 21.30 -18.78 28.44
CA ILE A 41 19.85 -18.56 28.26
C ILE A 41 19.17 -19.20 29.45
N LYS A 42 18.56 -18.37 30.30
CA LYS A 42 17.99 -18.79 31.59
C LYS A 42 16.49 -19.08 31.53
N GLU A 43 15.71 -18.17 30.95
CA GLU A 43 14.27 -18.32 30.86
C GLU A 43 13.68 -17.45 29.75
N ILE A 44 12.52 -17.85 29.26
CA ILE A 44 11.67 -17.06 28.36
C ILE A 44 10.34 -16.82 29.06
N ARG A 45 9.87 -15.57 29.03
CA ARG A 45 8.61 -15.11 29.62
C ARG A 45 7.67 -14.57 28.54
N ASP A 46 6.39 -14.47 28.87
CA ASP A 46 5.36 -13.78 28.08
C ASP A 46 5.18 -14.27 26.62
N LEU A 47 5.25 -15.59 26.40
CA LEU A 47 4.87 -16.15 25.10
C LEU A 47 3.37 -15.91 24.79
N PRO A 48 3.02 -15.47 23.57
CA PRO A 48 1.64 -15.17 23.20
C PRO A 48 0.77 -16.45 23.16
N LYS A 49 -0.38 -16.43 23.86
CA LYS A 49 -1.41 -17.50 23.95
C LYS A 49 -0.83 -18.84 24.41
N SER A 50 -0.78 -19.02 25.72
CA SER A 50 0.12 -19.94 26.42
C SER A 50 -0.24 -21.44 26.46
N ASP A 51 -0.55 -22.03 25.29
CA ASP A 51 -0.71 -23.48 25.13
C ASP A 51 0.54 -24.16 24.53
N ALA A 52 1.70 -23.49 24.63
CA ALA A 52 2.96 -24.00 24.12
C ALA A 52 3.44 -25.21 24.97
N GLU A 53 3.43 -26.41 24.38
CA GLU A 53 3.87 -27.63 25.08
C GLU A 53 5.39 -27.82 24.99
N TYR A 54 5.99 -27.37 23.89
CA TYR A 54 7.42 -27.44 23.65
C TYR A 54 7.89 -26.09 23.12
N VAL A 55 8.94 -25.54 23.75
CA VAL A 55 9.63 -24.34 23.30
C VAL A 55 11.08 -24.72 23.01
N MET A 56 11.55 -24.38 21.82
CA MET A 56 12.89 -24.58 21.34
C MET A 56 13.52 -23.21 21.07
N CYS A 57 14.74 -23.02 21.55
CA CYS A 57 15.50 -21.81 21.32
C CYS A 57 16.72 -22.14 20.47
N ARG A 58 16.89 -21.45 19.35
CA ARG A 58 18.06 -21.57 18.49
C ARG A 58 18.84 -20.27 18.50
N TYR A 59 20.14 -20.33 18.71
CA TYR A 59 20.99 -19.15 18.66
C TYR A 59 22.27 -19.40 17.89
N THR A 60 22.78 -18.33 17.29
CA THR A 60 24.03 -18.32 16.54
C THR A 60 24.94 -17.24 17.13
N PHE A 61 26.05 -17.64 17.74
CA PHE A 61 26.95 -16.74 18.45
C PHE A 61 28.25 -16.54 17.66
N ILE A 62 28.43 -15.33 17.10
CA ILE A 62 29.65 -14.79 16.44
C ILE A 62 30.12 -15.57 15.19
N ASN A 63 29.89 -16.88 15.08
CA ASN A 63 30.22 -17.70 13.92
C ASN A 63 29.04 -18.60 13.51
N PRO A 64 28.55 -18.51 12.26
CA PRO A 64 27.40 -19.29 11.77
C PRO A 64 27.63 -20.80 11.69
N LYS A 65 28.87 -21.29 11.89
CA LYS A 65 29.17 -22.71 11.96
C LYS A 65 28.89 -23.34 13.34
N LEU A 66 28.55 -22.52 14.34
CA LEU A 66 28.27 -22.92 15.72
C LEU A 66 26.80 -22.65 16.10
N ASP A 67 25.87 -23.10 15.24
CA ASP A 67 24.45 -23.07 15.56
C ASP A 67 24.14 -24.02 16.73
N GLN A 68 23.57 -23.47 17.79
CA GLN A 68 23.18 -24.22 18.98
C GLN A 68 21.66 -24.22 19.08
N THR A 69 21.09 -25.42 19.30
CA THR A 69 19.65 -25.61 19.48
C THR A 69 19.40 -26.18 20.86
N ILE A 70 18.58 -25.47 21.65
CA ILE A 70 18.28 -25.79 23.04
C ILE A 70 16.78 -26.08 23.15
N LEU A 71 16.44 -27.17 23.83
CA LEU A 71 15.05 -27.53 24.14
C LEU A 71 14.72 -27.09 25.57
N SER A 72 13.54 -26.50 25.77
CA SER A 72 13.08 -26.09 27.10
C SER A 72 12.72 -27.29 27.97
N GLN A 73 13.00 -27.18 29.27
CA GLN A 73 12.42 -28.04 30.30
C GLN A 73 11.22 -27.31 30.90
N LYS A 74 10.00 -27.85 30.75
CA LYS A 74 8.81 -27.27 31.38
C LYS A 74 9.00 -27.21 32.90
N SER A 75 8.98 -26.01 33.47
CA SER A 75 8.85 -25.82 34.91
C SER A 75 7.47 -25.27 35.23
N PHE A 76 6.62 -26.10 35.82
CA PHE A 76 5.35 -25.65 36.38
C PHE A 76 5.63 -24.94 37.70
N LYS A 77 5.52 -23.60 37.72
CA LYS A 77 5.43 -22.86 38.99
C LYS A 77 3.95 -22.74 39.36
N ASN A 78 3.48 -23.64 40.21
CA ASN A 78 2.16 -23.53 40.83
C ASN A 78 2.17 -22.36 41.81
N ASN A 79 1.63 -21.21 41.39
CA ASN A 79 1.25 -20.15 42.32
C ASN A 79 -0.20 -19.76 42.02
N ASP A 80 -1.04 -19.88 43.04
CA ASP A 80 -2.50 -19.75 43.04
C ASP A 80 -3.03 -18.32 42.82
N ASN A 81 -2.58 -17.59 41.79
CA ASN A 81 -3.17 -16.30 41.44
C ASN A 81 -3.29 -16.12 39.91
N GLU A 82 -4.37 -15.48 39.50
CA GLU A 82 -5.02 -15.43 38.17
C GLU A 82 -4.20 -14.86 36.98
N GLN A 83 -2.87 -14.90 37.00
CA GLN A 83 -2.04 -14.63 35.82
C GLN A 83 -0.91 -15.66 35.79
N GLN A 84 -1.20 -16.83 35.19
CA GLN A 84 -0.17 -17.81 34.90
C GLN A 84 0.81 -17.18 33.90
N SER A 85 1.92 -16.62 34.39
CA SER A 85 3.05 -16.30 33.54
C SER A 85 3.74 -17.63 33.21
N TYR A 86 3.59 -18.08 31.97
CA TYR A 86 4.19 -19.32 31.50
C TYR A 86 5.68 -19.07 31.27
N ILE A 87 6.47 -19.37 32.30
CA ILE A 87 7.91 -19.24 32.29
C ILE A 87 8.52 -20.55 31.78
N PHE A 88 9.25 -20.48 30.67
CA PHE A 88 10.02 -21.60 30.14
C PHE A 88 11.47 -21.47 30.57
N SER A 89 11.89 -22.30 31.52
CA SER A 89 13.29 -22.33 31.97
C SER A 89 14.17 -23.10 31.00
N PHE A 90 15.34 -22.54 30.73
CA PHE A 90 16.44 -23.17 30.00
C PHE A 90 17.64 -23.18 30.95
N ASN A 91 18.22 -24.35 31.20
CA ASN A 91 19.47 -24.45 31.95
C ASN A 91 20.62 -24.58 30.95
N HIS A 92 20.80 -23.54 30.13
CA HIS A 92 21.82 -23.53 29.09
C HIS A 92 22.90 -22.50 29.37
N GLU A 93 24.15 -22.96 29.49
CA GLU A 93 25.34 -22.12 29.63
C GLU A 93 26.45 -22.70 28.73
N ASN A 94 27.00 -21.89 27.83
CA ASN A 94 28.14 -22.25 27.00
C ASN A 94 29.23 -21.18 27.13
N GLU A 95 30.48 -21.61 27.15
CA GLU A 95 31.66 -20.74 27.21
C GLU A 95 32.40 -20.78 25.88
N TYR A 96 32.75 -19.60 25.36
CA TYR A 96 33.46 -19.43 24.09
C TYR A 96 34.71 -18.60 24.32
N THR A 97 35.87 -19.15 23.97
CA THR A 97 37.16 -18.46 24.08
C THR A 97 37.61 -18.01 22.70
N PHE A 98 37.91 -16.72 22.56
CA PHE A 98 38.37 -16.12 21.33
C PHE A 98 39.69 -15.38 21.54
N PRO A 99 40.62 -15.44 20.59
CA PRO A 99 41.79 -14.57 20.61
C PRO A 99 41.37 -13.12 20.33
N ILE A 100 41.84 -12.17 21.12
CA ILE A 100 41.63 -10.73 20.89
C ILE A 100 42.44 -10.34 19.65
N THR A 101 41.75 -10.29 18.53
CA THR A 101 42.26 -9.81 17.25
C THR A 101 41.43 -8.61 16.80
N ASP A 102 41.99 -7.71 15.99
CA ASP A 102 41.24 -6.56 15.45
C ASP A 102 39.99 -7.02 14.67
N ASN A 103 40.06 -8.20 14.04
CA ASN A 103 38.92 -8.83 13.36
C ASN A 103 37.83 -9.33 14.33
N PHE A 104 38.22 -9.83 15.51
CA PHE A 104 37.26 -10.19 16.55
C PHE A 104 36.57 -8.94 17.11
N LEU A 105 37.34 -7.88 17.40
CA LEU A 105 36.81 -6.62 17.90
C LEU A 105 35.86 -5.96 16.91
N SER A 106 36.22 -5.88 15.61
CA SER A 106 35.31 -5.36 14.58
C SER A 106 34.03 -6.18 14.47
N THR A 107 34.13 -7.52 14.54
CA THR A 107 32.96 -8.40 14.55
C THR A 107 32.07 -8.13 15.77
N CYS A 108 32.62 -7.90 16.96
CA CYS A 108 31.83 -7.54 18.14
C CYS A 108 31.12 -6.19 18.01
N PHE A 109 31.69 -5.23 17.28
CA PHE A 109 31.04 -3.93 17.03
C PHE A 109 29.96 -3.99 15.96
N GLU A 110 30.11 -4.83 14.94
CA GLU A 110 29.20 -4.89 13.79
C GLU A 110 28.15 -6.00 13.89
N SER A 111 28.42 -7.09 14.62
CA SER A 111 27.55 -8.27 14.66
C SER A 111 26.50 -8.21 15.75
N VAL A 112 25.38 -8.88 15.50
CA VAL A 112 24.27 -9.08 16.45
C VAL A 112 24.05 -10.57 16.64
N VAL A 113 23.75 -10.99 17.86
CA VAL A 113 23.38 -12.36 18.17
C VAL A 113 21.93 -12.58 17.75
N SER A 114 21.70 -13.50 16.82
CA SER A 114 20.34 -13.93 16.45
C SER A 114 19.86 -15.00 17.42
N ILE A 115 18.66 -14.80 17.98
CA ILE A 115 17.99 -15.75 18.85
C ILE A 115 16.59 -15.98 18.27
N GLU A 116 16.32 -17.22 17.88
CA GLU A 116 15.03 -17.64 17.34
C GLU A 116 14.32 -18.53 18.36
N ILE A 117 13.02 -18.27 18.55
CA ILE A 117 12.19 -19.01 19.49
C ILE A 117 11.10 -19.71 18.69
N TRP A 118 11.11 -21.03 18.73
CA TRP A 118 10.15 -21.91 18.09
C TRP A 118 9.28 -22.56 19.17
N TYR A 119 7.98 -22.65 18.96
CA TYR A 119 7.10 -23.30 19.94
C TYR A 119 5.88 -23.93 19.27
N GLN A 120 5.42 -25.05 19.83
CA GLN A 120 4.29 -25.83 19.30
C GLN A 120 3.07 -25.68 20.21
N TYR A 121 1.95 -25.24 19.62
CA TYR A 121 0.65 -25.22 20.28
C TYR A 121 0.04 -26.62 20.30
N ASN A 122 -0.53 -27.01 21.43
CA ASN A 122 -1.31 -28.24 21.52
C ASN A 122 -2.69 -27.99 20.88
N THR A 123 -2.87 -28.33 19.61
CA THR A 123 -4.20 -28.39 18.98
C THR A 123 -4.93 -29.65 19.42
N LYS A 124 -5.05 -29.89 20.72
CA LYS A 124 -6.08 -30.81 21.21
C LYS A 124 -7.39 -30.07 21.03
N LEU A 125 -8.12 -30.38 19.95
CA LEU A 125 -9.56 -30.15 19.90
C LEU A 125 -10.12 -30.66 21.23
N GLN A 126 -10.53 -29.75 22.10
CA GLN A 126 -11.24 -30.13 23.31
C GLN A 126 -12.45 -30.93 22.83
N SER A 127 -12.48 -32.22 23.15
CA SER A 127 -13.66 -33.06 22.94
C SER A 127 -14.75 -32.51 23.84
N ILE A 128 -15.57 -31.62 23.29
CA ILE A 128 -16.71 -31.03 23.97
C ILE A 128 -17.75 -32.14 24.16
N ASP A 129 -17.99 -32.51 25.42
CA ASP A 129 -19.05 -33.44 25.80
C ASP A 129 -20.41 -32.90 25.36
N ILE A 130 -21.13 -33.76 24.63
CA ILE A 130 -22.33 -33.45 23.85
C ILE A 130 -23.55 -33.44 24.77
N LYS A 131 -24.17 -32.26 24.95
CA LYS A 131 -25.59 -32.14 25.36
C LYS A 131 -26.31 -31.03 24.55
N GLU A 132 -27.10 -31.52 23.61
CA GLU A 132 -28.14 -31.01 22.67
C GLU A 132 -28.74 -29.59 22.72
N ASN A 133 -28.35 -28.65 23.58
CA ASN A 133 -28.91 -27.27 23.55
C ASN A 133 -27.98 -26.21 22.94
N ASN A 134 -26.89 -26.63 22.31
CA ASN A 134 -25.74 -25.76 22.04
C ASN A 134 -25.41 -25.55 20.56
N GLU A 135 -26.22 -25.94 19.58
CA GLU A 135 -25.84 -25.79 18.17
C GLU A 135 -25.63 -24.33 17.72
N ILE A 136 -26.49 -23.41 18.17
CA ILE A 136 -26.36 -21.98 17.87
C ILE A 136 -25.20 -21.37 18.66
N ASN A 137 -25.03 -21.77 19.92
CA ASN A 137 -23.92 -21.32 20.77
C ASN A 137 -22.58 -21.84 20.25
N GLN A 138 -22.51 -23.09 19.79
CA GLN A 138 -21.35 -23.71 19.15
C GLN A 138 -21.02 -23.00 17.85
N ARG A 139 -22.00 -22.74 16.97
CA ARG A 139 -21.78 -21.94 15.76
C ARG A 139 -21.25 -20.55 16.11
N ASN A 140 -21.80 -19.89 17.12
CA ASN A 140 -21.34 -18.57 17.55
C ASN A 140 -19.91 -18.59 18.12
N ILE A 141 -19.56 -19.61 18.92
CA ILE A 141 -18.19 -19.79 19.45
C ILE A 141 -17.21 -20.07 18.31
N LEU A 142 -17.56 -20.98 17.39
CA LEU A 142 -16.73 -21.28 16.21
C LEU A 142 -16.56 -20.05 15.31
N ILE A 143 -17.61 -19.25 15.12
CA ILE A 143 -17.55 -17.98 14.38
C ILE A 143 -16.65 -16.97 15.11
N GLN A 144 -16.69 -16.91 16.44
CA GLN A 144 -15.80 -16.04 17.23
C GLN A 144 -14.34 -16.50 17.15
N GLU A 145 -14.06 -17.81 17.26
CA GLU A 145 -12.72 -18.38 17.10
C GLU A 145 -12.18 -18.13 15.69
N ILE A 146 -12.96 -18.46 14.65
CA ILE A 146 -12.61 -18.18 13.26
C ILE A 146 -12.40 -16.67 13.06
N SER A 147 -13.25 -15.82 13.63
CA SER A 147 -13.09 -14.35 13.56
C SER A 147 -11.77 -13.91 14.21
N GLN A 148 -11.35 -14.51 15.32
CA GLN A 148 -10.07 -14.24 15.95
C GLN A 148 -8.90 -14.70 15.07
N TYR A 149 -8.96 -15.89 14.47
CA TYR A 149 -7.96 -16.33 13.49
C TYR A 149 -7.88 -15.40 12.28
N TRP A 150 -9.03 -14.94 11.77
CA TRP A 150 -9.05 -13.96 10.69
C TRP A 150 -8.51 -12.61 11.11
N LYS A 151 -8.64 -12.18 12.37
CA LYS A 151 -7.96 -10.98 12.89
C LYS A 151 -6.44 -11.16 12.96
N ASP A 152 -5.98 -12.36 13.33
CA ASP A 152 -4.54 -12.68 13.40
C ASP A 152 -3.89 -12.67 12.00
N VAL A 153 -4.64 -13.01 10.95
CA VAL A 153 -4.15 -13.06 9.55
C VAL A 153 -4.51 -11.79 8.74
N LYS A 154 -5.58 -11.07 9.09
CA LYS A 154 -5.99 -9.86 8.37
C LYS A 154 -5.18 -8.66 8.83
N ARG A 155 -4.70 -7.88 7.86
CA ARG A 155 -3.96 -6.65 8.11
C ARG A 155 -4.59 -5.51 7.34
N HIS A 156 -4.71 -4.37 8.02
CA HIS A 156 -5.20 -3.15 7.42
C HIS A 156 -4.00 -2.28 7.03
N VAL A 157 -3.90 -2.02 5.73
CA VAL A 157 -2.85 -1.18 5.15
C VAL A 157 -3.48 0.12 4.70
N LYS A 158 -2.91 1.24 5.11
CA LYS A 158 -3.24 2.56 4.58
C LYS A 158 -2.25 2.89 3.47
N PHE A 159 -2.77 3.00 2.25
CA PHE A 159 -2.06 3.57 1.12
C PHE A 159 -2.47 5.04 0.98
N SER A 160 -1.50 5.94 0.87
CA SER A 160 -1.74 7.37 0.64
C SER A 160 -0.83 7.89 -0.46
N VAL A 161 -1.41 8.70 -1.34
CA VAL A 161 -0.70 9.39 -2.42
C VAL A 161 -0.94 10.88 -2.22
N GLU A 162 0.14 11.65 -2.23
CA GLU A 162 0.11 13.11 -2.16
C GLU A 162 0.99 13.67 -3.26
N ILE A 163 0.55 14.76 -3.89
CA ILE A 163 1.38 15.52 -4.83
C ILE A 163 1.77 16.82 -4.13
N HIS A 164 3.06 17.10 -4.06
CA HIS A 164 3.59 18.33 -3.50
C HIS A 164 4.13 19.24 -4.61
N GLU A 165 3.90 20.53 -4.48
CA GLU A 165 4.41 21.58 -5.36
C GLU A 165 5.41 22.46 -4.62
N LEU A 166 6.45 22.89 -5.32
CA LEU A 166 7.42 23.85 -4.79
C LEU A 166 6.80 25.25 -4.80
N ASP A 167 6.64 25.83 -3.62
CA ASP A 167 6.14 27.19 -3.43
C ASP A 167 7.22 28.23 -3.81
N SER A 168 6.80 29.48 -4.02
CA SER A 168 7.65 30.66 -4.23
C SER A 168 8.74 30.85 -3.16
N LEU A 169 8.53 30.30 -1.97
CA LEU A 169 9.47 30.29 -0.84
C LEU A 169 10.42 29.07 -0.84
N GLY A 170 10.38 28.22 -1.86
CA GLY A 170 11.21 27.02 -1.98
C GLY A 170 10.79 25.84 -1.08
N GLN A 171 9.57 25.85 -0.55
CA GLN A 171 9.05 24.79 0.32
C GLN A 171 8.05 23.89 -0.43
N TRP A 172 8.11 22.58 -0.16
CA TRP A 172 7.17 21.61 -0.71
C TRP A 172 5.84 21.67 0.04
N LYS A 173 4.74 21.95 -0.67
CA LYS A 173 3.38 22.00 -0.11
C LYS A 173 2.43 21.06 -0.84
N PRO A 174 1.50 20.39 -0.13
CA PRO A 174 0.52 19.52 -0.77
C PRO A 174 -0.43 20.30 -1.67
N VAL A 175 -0.79 19.69 -2.80
CA VAL A 175 -1.72 20.23 -3.78
C VAL A 175 -3.17 20.07 -3.32
N GLU A 176 -4.01 21.03 -3.68
CA GLU A 176 -5.46 20.96 -3.47
C GLU A 176 -6.10 19.82 -4.29
N VAL A 177 -6.87 18.98 -3.61
CA VAL A 177 -7.54 17.82 -4.20
C VAL A 177 -9.04 18.01 -4.17
N ASP A 178 -9.68 18.00 -5.33
CA ASP A 178 -11.14 17.93 -5.43
C ASP A 178 -11.58 16.47 -5.34
N VAL A 179 -12.07 16.08 -4.17
CA VAL A 179 -12.61 14.74 -3.95
C VAL A 179 -13.93 14.59 -4.70
N HIS A 180 -14.01 13.62 -5.61
CA HIS A 180 -15.25 13.27 -6.32
C HIS A 180 -15.58 11.81 -6.00
N GLU A 181 -16.82 11.53 -5.58
CA GLU A 181 -17.26 10.19 -5.14
C GLU A 181 -17.08 9.10 -6.22
N LYS A 182 -17.04 9.49 -7.50
CA LYS A 182 -16.86 8.57 -8.63
C LYS A 182 -15.40 8.22 -8.92
N ILE A 183 -14.43 8.85 -8.24
CA ILE A 183 -12.99 8.72 -8.55
C ILE A 183 -12.31 7.89 -7.46
N ILE A 184 -11.97 6.65 -7.82
CA ILE A 184 -11.33 5.66 -6.94
C ILE A 184 -9.88 6.07 -6.59
N SER A 185 -9.26 6.98 -7.37
CA SER A 185 -7.89 7.47 -7.20
C SER A 185 -7.73 8.64 -6.21
N GLY A 186 -8.75 8.92 -5.38
CA GLY A 186 -8.64 9.91 -4.30
C GLY A 186 -8.94 11.36 -4.69
N GLY A 187 -9.34 11.61 -5.95
CA GLY A 187 -9.80 12.92 -6.42
C GLY A 187 -8.97 13.51 -7.55
N ILE A 188 -9.32 14.74 -7.95
CA ILE A 188 -8.64 15.50 -9.00
C ILE A 188 -7.65 16.47 -8.36
N TYR A 189 -6.36 16.29 -8.63
CA TYR A 189 -5.29 17.16 -8.12
C TYR A 189 -5.16 18.41 -8.99
N ARG A 190 -5.38 19.60 -8.41
CA ARG A 190 -5.29 20.88 -9.12
C ARG A 190 -3.86 21.41 -9.15
N LEU A 191 -3.10 20.97 -10.15
CA LEU A 191 -1.71 21.42 -10.31
C LEU A 191 -1.65 22.86 -10.83
N LYS A 192 -0.81 23.69 -10.21
CA LYS A 192 -0.56 25.06 -10.69
C LYS A 192 0.54 25.04 -11.76
N GLN A 193 0.41 25.94 -12.74
CA GLN A 193 1.47 26.15 -13.74
C GLN A 193 2.67 26.81 -13.04
N GLY A 194 3.85 26.21 -13.14
CA GLY A 194 5.02 26.67 -12.41
C GLY A 194 6.03 25.56 -12.09
N GLN A 195 6.73 25.74 -10.96
CA GLN A 195 7.91 25.00 -10.52
C GLN A 195 7.70 23.49 -10.28
N SER A 196 8.80 22.81 -9.93
CA SER A 196 8.91 21.36 -9.74
C SER A 196 7.82 20.74 -8.86
N LYS A 197 7.47 19.49 -9.17
CA LYS A 197 6.42 18.71 -8.50
C LYS A 197 7.00 17.40 -8.00
N ARG A 198 6.57 16.96 -6.82
CA ARG A 198 7.00 15.70 -6.21
C ARG A 198 5.80 14.82 -5.91
N LEU A 199 5.84 13.59 -6.38
CA LEU A 199 4.88 12.55 -5.99
C LEU A 199 5.37 11.88 -4.70
N VAL A 200 4.55 11.90 -3.66
CA VAL A 200 4.82 11.26 -2.37
C VAL A 200 3.85 10.11 -2.21
N VAL A 201 4.36 8.88 -2.28
CA VAL A 201 3.58 7.66 -2.07
C VAL A 201 4.00 7.04 -0.76
N GLN A 202 3.03 6.70 0.08
CA GLN A 202 3.29 6.13 1.39
C GLN A 202 2.37 4.97 1.69
N LEU A 203 2.96 3.89 2.21
CA LEU A 203 2.28 2.74 2.77
C LEU A 203 2.51 2.74 4.28
N ARG A 204 1.43 2.73 5.07
CA ARG A 204 1.50 2.61 6.54
C ARG A 204 0.62 1.46 7.00
N ILE A 205 1.13 0.65 7.92
CA ILE A 205 0.33 -0.36 8.61
C ILE A 205 -0.45 0.34 9.71
N ILE A 206 -1.75 0.03 9.83
CA ILE A 206 -2.56 0.62 10.88
C ILE A 206 -2.26 -0.14 12.18
N PRO A 207 -1.72 0.51 13.23
CA PRO A 207 -1.18 -0.16 14.42
C PRO A 207 -2.21 -0.86 15.30
N ARG A 208 -3.51 -0.81 14.96
CA ARG A 208 -4.59 -1.54 15.66
C ARG A 208 -4.65 -3.04 15.34
N SER A 209 -3.65 -3.60 14.65
CA SER A 209 -3.58 -5.03 14.33
C SER A 209 -2.32 -5.66 14.95
N ASP A 210 -2.48 -6.28 16.13
CA ASP A 210 -1.57 -7.27 16.68
C ASP A 210 -1.49 -8.54 15.78
N PRO A 211 -0.63 -9.53 16.04
CA PRO A 211 0.70 -9.51 16.65
C PRO A 211 1.82 -9.78 15.63
N MET A 212 1.48 -10.07 14.37
CA MET A 212 2.48 -10.33 13.31
C MET A 212 2.77 -9.05 12.54
N PRO A 213 3.98 -8.44 12.70
CA PRO A 213 4.34 -7.23 12.00
C PRO A 213 4.51 -7.55 10.52
N LEU A 214 3.62 -7.03 9.67
CA LEU A 214 3.94 -6.89 8.26
C LEU A 214 5.10 -5.89 8.16
N VAL A 215 6.05 -6.15 7.28
CA VAL A 215 7.11 -5.19 6.96
C VAL A 215 7.07 -5.00 5.45
N PHE A 216 6.84 -3.77 5.00
CA PHE A 216 6.95 -3.44 3.59
C PHE A 216 8.43 -3.30 3.25
N HIS A 217 8.88 -3.98 2.20
CA HIS A 217 10.25 -3.90 1.74
C HIS A 217 10.46 -2.65 0.88
N GLU A 218 9.79 -2.59 -0.27
CA GLU A 218 9.91 -1.49 -1.23
C GLU A 218 8.64 -1.31 -2.06
N ILE A 219 8.50 -0.13 -2.66
CA ILE A 219 7.51 0.15 -3.71
C ILE A 219 8.25 0.00 -5.05
N ARG A 220 7.91 -1.04 -5.83
CA ARG A 220 8.62 -1.38 -7.07
C ARG A 220 8.45 -0.34 -8.18
N SER A 221 7.23 0.15 -8.37
CA SER A 221 6.93 1.14 -9.40
C SER A 221 5.76 2.01 -8.99
N VAL A 222 5.81 3.26 -9.45
CA VAL A 222 4.72 4.22 -9.35
C VAL A 222 4.60 4.87 -10.72
N GLU A 223 3.44 4.75 -11.33
CA GLU A 223 3.18 5.26 -12.67
C GLU A 223 2.10 6.34 -12.61
N ILE A 224 2.32 7.42 -13.35
CA ILE A 224 1.37 8.52 -13.49
C ILE A 224 0.67 8.33 -14.83
N GLY A 225 -0.66 8.19 -14.78
CA GLY A 225 -1.51 8.14 -15.97
C GLY A 225 -1.59 9.49 -16.70
N SER A 226 -2.55 9.60 -17.61
CA SER A 226 -2.75 10.77 -18.47
C SER A 226 -2.83 12.09 -17.67
N ILE A 227 -1.93 13.02 -17.99
CA ILE A 227 -1.95 14.38 -17.47
C ILE A 227 -2.86 15.20 -18.38
N SER A 228 -3.97 15.71 -17.84
CA SER A 228 -4.86 16.62 -18.56
C SER A 228 -4.47 18.06 -18.25
N THR A 229 -4.15 18.84 -19.29
CA THR A 229 -3.84 20.26 -19.16
C THR A 229 -5.12 21.09 -19.24
N ARG A 230 -5.36 21.93 -18.24
CA ARG A 230 -6.47 22.90 -18.25
C ARG A 230 -5.94 24.30 -18.58
N LYS A 231 -6.54 24.98 -19.55
CA LYS A 231 -6.27 26.41 -19.78
C LYS A 231 -6.88 27.22 -18.64
N ILE A 232 -6.10 28.13 -18.03
CA ILE A 232 -6.44 28.93 -16.83
C ILE A 232 -7.73 29.76 -16.99
N HIS A 233 -8.20 29.98 -18.23
CA HIS A 233 -9.36 30.80 -18.57
C HIS A 233 -10.53 30.00 -19.15
N ALA A 234 -10.72 28.73 -18.76
CA ALA A 234 -11.96 28.01 -19.08
C ALA A 234 -12.96 28.17 -17.92
N PRO A 235 -13.84 29.19 -17.94
CA PRO A 235 -15.10 29.08 -17.22
C PRO A 235 -15.94 28.02 -17.93
N TYR A 236 -16.88 27.43 -17.19
CA TYR A 236 -17.89 26.48 -17.65
C TYR A 236 -17.54 24.99 -17.54
N GLN A 237 -18.27 24.40 -16.58
CA GLN A 237 -19.02 23.14 -16.62
C GLN A 237 -18.62 22.15 -17.72
N LEU A 238 -18.42 20.92 -17.26
CA LEU A 238 -18.23 19.69 -18.02
C LEU A 238 -19.38 19.46 -19.04
N ASP A 239 -19.44 20.26 -20.11
CA ASP A 239 -19.99 19.80 -21.38
C ASP A 239 -18.83 19.12 -22.12
N SER A 240 -19.02 17.88 -22.54
CA SER A 240 -17.98 17.03 -23.11
C SER A 240 -17.50 17.49 -24.50
N TYR A 241 -18.09 18.57 -25.03
CA TYR A 241 -17.72 19.17 -26.30
C TYR A 241 -17.28 20.62 -26.10
N GLN A 242 -16.10 20.98 -26.61
CA GLN A 242 -15.66 22.38 -26.68
C GLN A 242 -16.43 23.12 -27.78
N ASP A 243 -16.40 24.46 -27.76
CA ASP A 243 -17.04 25.28 -28.82
C ASP A 243 -16.55 24.89 -30.22
N GLU A 244 -15.27 24.55 -30.36
CA GLU A 244 -14.67 24.07 -31.62
C GLU A 244 -15.21 22.69 -32.03
N ASP A 245 -15.34 21.76 -31.07
CA ASP A 245 -15.91 20.42 -31.33
C ASP A 245 -17.39 20.50 -31.70
N LEU A 246 -18.15 21.39 -31.04
CA LEU A 246 -19.55 21.66 -31.34
C LEU A 246 -19.71 22.29 -32.73
N GLN A 247 -18.83 23.22 -33.09
CA GLN A 247 -18.79 23.80 -34.44
C GLN A 247 -18.48 22.74 -35.48
N ASN A 248 -17.50 21.86 -35.22
CA ASN A 248 -17.14 20.78 -36.12
C ASN A 248 -18.30 19.79 -36.29
N LEU A 249 -18.90 19.31 -35.20
CA LEU A 249 -20.08 18.45 -35.25
C LEU A 249 -21.24 19.09 -36.01
N ARG A 250 -21.54 20.37 -35.74
CA ARG A 250 -22.57 21.12 -36.46
C ARG A 250 -22.25 21.19 -37.95
N SER A 251 -21.00 21.45 -38.32
CA SER A 251 -20.58 21.51 -39.72
C SER A 251 -20.77 20.18 -40.45
N ILE A 252 -20.41 19.06 -39.80
CA ILE A 252 -20.55 17.71 -40.33
C ILE A 252 -22.04 17.39 -40.50
N TRP A 253 -22.85 17.64 -39.47
CA TRP A 253 -24.28 17.38 -39.50
C TRP A 253 -24.98 18.22 -40.59
N LEU A 254 -24.68 19.52 -40.69
CA LEU A 254 -25.22 20.38 -41.73
C LEU A 254 -24.85 19.91 -43.14
N ASN A 255 -23.63 19.41 -43.33
CA ASN A 255 -23.19 18.83 -44.60
C ASN A 255 -24.01 17.56 -44.97
N TYR A 256 -24.29 16.68 -44.00
CA TYR A 256 -25.15 15.52 -44.23
C TYR A 256 -26.60 15.91 -44.56
N ILE A 257 -27.15 16.88 -43.84
CA ILE A 257 -28.48 17.45 -44.10
C ILE A 257 -28.53 18.04 -45.52
N GLU A 258 -27.51 18.80 -45.92
CA GLU A 258 -27.43 19.40 -47.26
C GLU A 258 -27.35 18.33 -48.37
N LYS A 259 -26.54 17.28 -48.18
CA LYS A 259 -26.50 16.16 -49.13
C LYS A 259 -27.86 15.46 -49.28
N ARG A 260 -28.55 15.20 -48.16
CA ARG A 260 -29.89 14.59 -48.19
C ARG A 260 -30.93 15.51 -48.83
N LYS A 261 -30.85 16.83 -48.59
CA LYS A 261 -31.69 17.83 -49.25
C LYS A 261 -31.53 17.77 -50.77
N ILE A 262 -30.29 17.84 -51.26
CA ILE A 262 -29.99 17.79 -52.70
C ILE A 262 -30.53 16.48 -53.31
N TYR A 263 -30.40 15.36 -52.60
CA TYR A 263 -30.94 14.08 -53.04
C TYR A 263 -32.48 14.11 -53.15
N LEU A 264 -33.19 14.57 -52.12
CA LEU A 264 -34.66 14.67 -52.14
C LEU A 264 -35.15 15.61 -53.24
N GLU A 265 -34.53 16.79 -53.39
CA GLU A 265 -34.85 17.74 -54.45
C GLU A 265 -34.64 17.13 -55.84
N SER A 266 -33.60 16.31 -56.02
CA SER A 266 -33.36 15.58 -57.27
C SER A 266 -34.49 14.57 -57.56
N GLN A 267 -34.96 13.83 -56.56
CA GLN A 267 -36.05 12.86 -56.72
C GLN A 267 -37.39 13.56 -57.02
N ILE A 268 -37.68 14.66 -56.34
CA ILE A 268 -38.86 15.48 -56.60
C ILE A 268 -38.82 16.05 -58.02
N ASN A 269 -37.66 16.55 -58.47
CA ASN A 269 -37.51 17.07 -59.83
C ASN A 269 -37.73 15.98 -60.89
N ILE A 270 -37.21 14.76 -60.67
CA ILE A 270 -37.45 13.62 -61.56
C ILE A 270 -38.95 13.30 -61.67
N LEU A 271 -39.67 13.27 -60.56
CA LEU A 271 -41.13 13.05 -60.56
C LEU A 271 -41.89 14.20 -61.23
N ASN A 272 -41.42 15.44 -61.08
CA ASN A 272 -42.04 16.61 -61.72
C ASN A 272 -41.85 16.67 -63.23
N GLN A 273 -40.78 16.07 -63.76
CA GLN A 273 -40.55 15.97 -65.20
C GLN A 273 -41.41 14.90 -65.89
N GLN A 274 -42.09 14.04 -65.13
CA GLN A 274 -42.99 13.03 -65.68
C GLN A 274 -44.30 13.67 -66.17
N THR A 275 -44.67 13.39 -67.42
CA THR A 275 -45.86 13.95 -68.07
C THR A 275 -47.17 13.27 -67.65
N ASN A 276 -47.13 12.00 -67.27
CA ASN A 276 -48.29 11.21 -66.80
C ASN A 276 -48.02 10.69 -65.39
N LYS A 277 -48.44 11.44 -64.36
CA LYS A 277 -48.29 11.04 -62.95
C LYS A 277 -49.37 10.02 -62.56
N THR A 278 -48.98 8.86 -62.04
CA THR A 278 -49.92 7.89 -61.44
C THR A 278 -50.33 8.36 -60.04
N PRO A 279 -51.44 7.86 -59.44
CA PRO A 279 -51.77 8.19 -58.05
C PRO A 279 -50.66 7.79 -57.06
N ILE A 280 -49.85 6.79 -57.40
CA ILE A 280 -48.69 6.36 -56.62
C ILE A 280 -47.57 7.41 -56.71
N ASP A 281 -47.33 7.98 -57.89
CA ASP A 281 -46.32 9.04 -58.07
C ASP A 281 -46.70 10.31 -57.32
N ILE A 282 -47.98 10.67 -57.34
CA ILE A 282 -48.52 11.82 -56.57
C ILE A 282 -48.35 11.58 -55.07
N HIS A 283 -48.66 10.37 -54.59
CA HIS A 283 -48.47 10.03 -53.17
C HIS A 283 -46.99 10.03 -52.78
N ARG A 284 -46.11 9.49 -53.62
CA ARG A 284 -44.66 9.49 -53.42
C ARG A 284 -44.09 10.91 -53.40
N GLU A 285 -44.56 11.79 -54.29
CA GLU A 285 -44.20 13.20 -54.30
C GLU A 285 -44.60 13.90 -53.00
N SER A 286 -45.81 13.63 -52.50
CA SER A 286 -46.28 14.15 -51.21
C SER A 286 -45.37 13.73 -50.05
N ILE A 287 -44.94 12.46 -50.01
CA ILE A 287 -44.03 11.94 -48.98
C ILE A 287 -42.65 12.62 -49.07
N LEU A 288 -42.11 12.78 -50.29
CA LEU A 288 -40.81 13.43 -50.49
C LEU A 288 -40.84 14.91 -50.08
N LEU A 289 -41.94 15.61 -50.34
CA LEU A 289 -42.14 16.99 -49.89
C LEU A 289 -42.25 17.08 -48.37
N GLU A 290 -42.98 16.17 -47.74
CA GLU A 290 -43.06 16.09 -46.28
C GLU A 290 -41.69 15.84 -45.64
N GLU A 291 -40.91 14.92 -46.21
CA GLU A 291 -39.55 14.63 -45.75
C GLU A 291 -38.62 15.84 -45.90
N LEU A 292 -38.79 16.63 -46.97
CA LEU A 292 -38.05 17.88 -47.19
C LEU A 292 -38.38 18.94 -46.12
N ILE A 293 -39.64 19.02 -45.68
CA ILE A 293 -40.06 19.92 -44.59
C ILE A 293 -39.40 19.49 -43.29
N HIS A 294 -39.46 18.19 -42.94
CA HIS A 294 -38.81 17.64 -41.74
C HIS A 294 -37.30 17.90 -41.73
N LEU A 295 -36.64 17.74 -42.87
CA LEU A 295 -35.21 18.01 -43.01
C LEU A 295 -34.88 19.49 -42.77
N THR A 296 -35.78 20.39 -43.13
CA THR A 296 -35.64 21.83 -42.86
C THR A 296 -35.77 22.14 -41.36
N GLU A 297 -36.68 21.44 -40.67
CA GLU A 297 -36.79 21.54 -39.21
C GLU A 297 -35.56 20.95 -38.50
N GLU A 298 -35.04 19.82 -38.96
CA GLU A 298 -33.80 19.22 -38.45
C GLU A 298 -32.62 20.19 -38.58
N ARG A 299 -32.51 20.87 -39.74
CA ARG A 299 -31.51 21.94 -39.94
C ARG A 299 -31.63 23.05 -38.91
N ASN A 300 -32.86 23.50 -38.64
CA ASN A 300 -33.12 24.57 -37.67
C ASN A 300 -32.74 24.13 -36.25
N ILE A 301 -33.05 22.89 -35.88
CA ILE A 301 -32.69 22.29 -34.58
C ILE A 301 -31.17 22.18 -34.44
N ALA A 302 -30.45 21.75 -35.49
CA ALA A 302 -28.99 21.66 -35.47
C ALA A 302 -28.32 23.04 -35.29
N LEU A 303 -28.87 24.10 -35.90
CA LEU A 303 -28.40 25.48 -35.77
C LEU A 303 -28.78 26.12 -34.42
N PHE A 304 -29.98 25.83 -33.93
CA PHE A 304 -30.56 26.44 -32.73
C PHE A 304 -31.22 25.37 -31.86
N PRO A 305 -30.42 24.58 -31.13
CA PRO A 305 -30.95 23.50 -30.30
C PRO A 305 -31.90 24.06 -29.24
N PRO A 306 -33.14 23.53 -29.13
CA PRO A 306 -34.08 23.96 -28.12
C PRO A 306 -33.56 23.66 -26.71
N PRO A 307 -33.95 24.46 -25.70
CA PRO A 307 -33.54 24.21 -24.32
C PRO A 307 -34.06 22.84 -23.84
N SER A 308 -33.22 22.11 -23.11
CA SER A 308 -33.53 20.76 -22.59
C SER A 308 -33.76 19.69 -23.67
N SER A 309 -33.33 19.93 -24.91
CA SER A 309 -33.43 18.94 -26.00
C SER A 309 -32.47 17.76 -25.88
N GLY A 310 -31.46 17.85 -24.99
CA GLY A 310 -30.38 16.87 -24.90
C GLY A 310 -29.39 16.92 -26.08
N ILE A 311 -29.53 17.91 -26.97
CA ILE A 311 -28.61 18.12 -28.09
C ILE A 311 -27.32 18.78 -27.58
N PRO A 312 -26.12 18.31 -28.01
CA PRO A 312 -24.85 18.89 -27.60
C PRO A 312 -24.78 20.42 -27.80
N GLY A 313 -24.20 21.13 -26.83
CA GLY A 313 -24.01 22.59 -26.91
C GLY A 313 -25.17 23.45 -26.41
N LYS A 314 -26.20 22.86 -25.80
CA LYS A 314 -27.23 23.61 -25.06
C LYS A 314 -27.35 23.10 -23.63
N LEU A 315 -27.26 24.03 -22.68
CA LEU A 315 -27.37 23.74 -21.24
C LEU A 315 -28.62 22.92 -20.94
N PHE A 316 -28.40 21.74 -20.34
CA PHE A 316 -29.46 20.96 -19.73
C PHE A 316 -29.83 21.62 -18.40
N LYS A 317 -31.08 22.08 -18.25
CA LYS A 317 -31.56 22.57 -16.95
C LYS A 317 -31.74 21.37 -16.03
N LEU A 318 -30.72 21.06 -15.25
CA LEU A 318 -30.85 20.17 -14.09
C LEU A 318 -31.56 20.95 -12.98
N ASN A 319 -32.84 20.67 -12.79
CA ASN A 319 -33.57 21.16 -11.62
C ASN A 319 -33.12 20.33 -10.42
N PHE A 320 -32.19 20.87 -9.63
CA PHE A 320 -31.91 20.34 -8.29
C PHE A 320 -32.92 20.96 -7.31
N SER A 321 -33.83 20.14 -6.78
CA SER A 321 -34.55 20.46 -5.55
C SER A 321 -33.61 20.15 -4.38
N PHE A 322 -33.20 21.18 -3.64
CA PHE A 322 -32.52 21.05 -2.35
C PHE A 322 -33.50 20.65 -1.26
#